data_AF-D5AS11-F1
#
_entry.id   AF-D5AS11-F1
#
_cell.length_a   1.000
_cell.length_b   1.000
_cell.length_c   1.000
_cell.angle_alpha   90.00
_cell.angle_beta   90.00
_cell.angle_gamma   90.00
#
_symmetry.space_group_name_H-M   'P 1'
#
loop_
_entity.id
_entity.type
_entity.pdbx_description
1 polymer ?
#
loop_
_entity_poly.entity_id
_entity_poly.type
_entity_poly.pdbx_seq_one_letter_code
_entity_poly.pdbx_strand_id
1 'polypeptide(L)'
;MQPRLRAELWVRAYLKRLELNNIPAFIAARGQPDSGAVMVKCATLDGLAKLYTRTFDYEADCDIWTVLTEGPEAEVDQSIRKQRSFDPDLWVVELEARHGRTLLDEDGLKD
;
A
#
# COMPACT_ATOMS: atom_id res chain seq x y z
N MET A 1 -7.56 12.93 17.35
CA MET A 1 -7.02 12.99 15.98
C MET A 1 -5.51 13.05 16.07
N GLN A 2 -4.84 11.91 15.94
CA GLN A 2 -3.38 11.88 15.87
C GLN A 2 -2.92 12.54 14.57
N PRO A 3 -1.80 13.29 14.55
CA PRO A 3 -1.32 13.90 13.33
C PRO A 3 -0.91 12.83 12.31
N ARG A 4 -1.65 12.74 11.20
CA ARG A 4 -1.29 11.84 10.09
C ARG A 4 -0.08 12.40 9.35
N LEU A 5 0.91 11.55 9.09
CA LEU A 5 2.07 11.91 8.28
C LEU A 5 1.62 12.30 6.87
N ARG A 6 2.32 13.23 6.22
CA ARG A 6 2.09 13.54 4.80
C ARG A 6 2.28 12.28 3.96
N ALA A 7 1.39 12.05 2.99
CA ALA A 7 1.40 10.84 2.17
C ALA A 7 2.77 10.57 1.51
N GLU A 8 3.38 11.59 0.91
CA GLU A 8 4.70 11.47 0.29
C GLU A 8 5.79 11.09 1.29
N LEU A 9 5.76 11.67 2.49
CA LEU A 9 6.74 11.35 3.54
C LEU A 9 6.57 9.90 4.00
N TRP A 10 5.33 9.44 4.15
CA TRP A 10 5.02 8.06 4.53
C TRP A 10 5.51 7.08 3.47
N VAL A 11 5.19 7.34 2.19
CA VAL A 11 5.62 6.49 1.05
C VAL A 11 7.14 6.41 0.98
N ARG A 12 7.85 7.53 1.14
CA ARG A 12 9.32 7.54 1.14
C ARG A 12 9.91 6.76 2.32
N ALA A 13 9.35 6.89 3.51
CA ALA A 13 9.78 6.14 4.69
C ALA A 13 9.55 4.63 4.50
N TYR A 14 8.39 4.27 3.94
CA TYR A 14 8.04 2.89 3.65
C TYR A 14 9.00 2.25 2.63
N LEU A 15 9.25 2.92 1.50
CA LEU A 15 10.23 2.47 0.50
C LEU A 15 11.63 2.29 1.10
N LYS A 16 12.05 3.20 1.99
CA LYS A 16 13.35 3.07 2.65
C LYS A 16 13.43 1.84 3.56
N ARG A 17 12.37 1.54 4.31
CA ARG A 17 12.32 0.35 5.17
C ARG A 17 12.33 -0.96 4.37
N LEU A 18 11.62 -0.98 3.24
CA LEU A 18 11.63 -2.11 2.30
C LEU A 18 13.01 -2.33 1.69
N GLU A 19 13.68 -1.25 1.27
CA GLU A 19 15.06 -1.29 0.76
C GLU A 19 16.02 -1.90 1.81
N LEU A 20 15.94 -1.44 3.06
CA LEU A 20 16.75 -1.99 4.16
C LEU A 20 16.49 -3.48 4.44
N ASN A 21 15.31 -3.98 4.05
CA ASN A 21 14.93 -5.38 4.17
C ASN A 21 15.11 -6.19 2.86
N ASN A 22 15.74 -5.61 1.84
CA ASN A 22 15.93 -6.21 0.51
C ASN A 22 14.61 -6.64 -0.16
N ILE A 23 13.54 -5.87 0.03
CA ILE A 23 12.26 -6.07 -0.66
C ILE A 23 12.19 -5.04 -1.79
N PRO A 24 12.28 -5.45 -3.08
CA PRO A 24 12.11 -4.54 -4.20
C PRO A 24 10.74 -3.89 -4.16
N ALA A 25 10.72 -2.57 -4.27
CA ALA A 25 9.50 -1.79 -4.24
C ALA A 25 9.61 -0.52 -5.07
N PHE A 26 8.50 -0.11 -5.68
CA PHE A 26 8.45 1.03 -6.58
C PHE A 26 7.12 1.77 -6.48
N ILE A 27 7.15 3.05 -6.85
CA ILE A 27 5.94 3.87 -6.97
C ILE A 27 5.33 3.57 -8.34
N ALA A 28 4.32 2.72 -8.38
CA ALA A 28 3.52 2.46 -9.59
C ALA A 28 2.64 3.66 -9.95
N ALA A 29 2.24 4.45 -8.94
CA ALA A 29 1.46 5.66 -9.11
C ALA A 29 1.78 6.71 -8.04
N ARG A 30 2.04 7.94 -8.48
CA ARG A 30 2.05 9.11 -7.59
C ARG A 30 0.64 9.64 -7.42
N GLY A 31 0.33 10.02 -6.18
CA GLY A 31 -0.90 10.68 -5.78
C GLY A 31 -0.63 12.07 -5.20
N GLN A 32 -1.61 12.63 -4.48
CA GLN A 32 -1.47 13.94 -3.85
C GLN A 32 -0.47 13.87 -2.67
N PRO A 33 0.54 14.76 -2.57
CA PRO A 33 1.66 14.60 -1.63
C PRO A 33 1.35 14.70 -0.13
N ASP A 34 0.33 15.47 0.26
CA ASP A 34 0.00 15.75 1.65
C ASP A 34 -1.08 14.82 2.19
N SER A 35 -2.15 14.57 1.43
CA SER A 35 -3.37 13.91 1.90
C SER A 35 -3.82 12.69 1.09
N GLY A 36 -3.15 12.38 -0.03
CA GLY A 36 -3.50 11.26 -0.89
C GLY A 36 -3.51 9.93 -0.12
N ALA A 37 -4.54 9.11 -0.36
CA ALA A 37 -4.58 7.76 0.20
C ALA A 37 -3.48 6.89 -0.43
N VAL A 38 -3.09 5.82 0.26
CA VAL A 38 -2.02 4.92 -0.20
C VAL A 38 -2.56 3.50 -0.31
N MET A 39 -2.37 2.89 -1.48
CA MET A 39 -2.56 1.47 -1.71
C MET A 39 -1.22 0.78 -1.92
N VAL A 40 -1.14 -0.47 -1.49
CA VAL A 40 0.08 -1.28 -1.60
C VAL A 40 -0.23 -2.58 -2.31
N LYS A 41 0.36 -2.80 -3.48
CA LYS A 41 0.32 -4.10 -4.18
C LYS A 41 1.53 -4.93 -3.76
N CYS A 42 1.32 -6.19 -3.40
CA CYS A 42 2.38 -7.17 -3.17
C CYS A 42 2.26 -8.29 -4.21
N ALA A 43 3.16 -8.32 -5.20
CA ALA A 43 3.27 -9.38 -6.17
C ALA A 43 4.16 -10.51 -5.62
N THR A 44 3.67 -11.75 -5.64
CA THR A 44 4.39 -12.93 -5.12
C THR A 44 5.28 -13.61 -6.16
N LEU A 45 5.38 -13.04 -7.37
CA LEU A 45 6.22 -13.50 -8.48
C LEU A 45 5.89 -14.93 -8.97
N ASP A 46 4.68 -15.38 -8.69
CA ASP A 46 4.06 -16.63 -9.14
C ASP A 46 2.78 -16.36 -9.95
N GLY A 47 2.58 -15.11 -10.38
CA GLY A 47 1.38 -14.64 -11.09
C GLY A 47 0.23 -14.23 -10.16
N LEU A 48 0.43 -14.30 -8.83
CA LEU A 48 -0.52 -13.82 -7.83
C LEU A 48 -0.06 -12.49 -7.22
N ALA A 49 -1.04 -11.74 -6.72
CA ALA A 49 -0.80 -10.54 -5.94
C ALA A 49 -1.88 -10.30 -4.89
N LYS A 50 -1.56 -9.46 -3.90
CA LYS A 50 -2.50 -8.92 -2.93
C LYS A 50 -2.46 -7.40 -2.95
N LEU A 51 -3.62 -6.78 -2.81
CA LEU A 51 -3.78 -5.34 -2.76
C LEU A 51 -4.29 -4.92 -1.40
N TYR A 52 -3.51 -4.08 -0.73
CA TYR A 52 -3.82 -3.56 0.59
C TYR A 52 -4.30 -2.11 0.51
N THR A 53 -5.29 -1.77 1.34
CA THR A 53 -5.78 -0.42 1.56
C THR A 53 -5.86 -0.14 3.06
N ARG A 54 -5.89 1.13 3.44
CA ARG A 54 -6.25 1.52 4.80
C ARG A 54 -7.77 1.58 4.95
N THR A 55 -8.27 1.11 6.09
CA THR A 55 -9.66 1.23 6.51
C THR A 55 -9.67 1.58 7.99
N PHE A 56 -10.61 2.43 8.40
CA PHE A 56 -10.76 2.78 9.80
C PHE A 56 -11.48 1.65 10.56
N ASP A 57 -10.85 1.15 11.62
CA ASP A 57 -11.44 0.20 12.55
C ASP A 57 -12.08 0.98 13.72
N TYR A 58 -13.39 0.86 13.86
CA TYR A 58 -14.15 1.56 14.90
C TYR A 58 -13.96 0.97 16.30
N GLU A 59 -13.57 -0.30 16.43
CA GLU A 59 -13.32 -0.92 17.72
C GLU A 59 -11.92 -0.57 18.24
N ALA A 60 -10.94 -0.53 17.35
CA ALA A 60 -9.55 -0.19 17.68
C ALA A 60 -9.26 1.33 17.66
N ASP A 61 -10.20 2.14 17.14
CA ASP A 61 -10.08 3.60 16.97
C ASP A 61 -8.81 4.01 16.19
N CYS A 62 -8.45 3.21 15.17
CA CYS A 62 -7.27 3.44 14.35
C CYS A 62 -7.46 2.97 12.90
N ASP A 63 -6.60 3.47 12.00
CA ASP A 63 -6.50 2.94 10.65
C ASP A 63 -5.78 1.59 10.68
N ILE A 64 -6.30 0.62 9.93
CA ILE A 64 -5.69 -0.71 9.75
C ILE A 64 -5.52 -1.03 8.26
N TRP A 65 -4.50 -1.81 7.94
CA TRP A 65 -4.33 -2.37 6.60
C TRP A 65 -5.24 -3.57 6.41
N THR A 66 -6.04 -3.54 5.34
CA THR A 66 -6.93 -4.64 4.95
C THR A 66 -6.64 -5.05 3.51
N VAL A 67 -6.88 -6.33 3.19
CA VAL A 67 -6.81 -6.81 1.81
C VAL A 67 -8.09 -6.39 1.09
N LEU A 68 -7.94 -5.51 0.10
CA LEU A 68 -9.04 -5.11 -0.79
C LEU A 68 -9.34 -6.19 -1.82
N THR A 69 -8.30 -6.79 -2.38
CA THR A 69 -8.40 -7.84 -3.40
C THR A 69 -7.15 -8.70 -3.38
N GLU A 70 -7.30 -10.00 -3.64
CA GLU A 70 -6.20 -10.93 -3.84
C GLU A 70 -6.55 -11.92 -4.96
N GLY A 71 -5.53 -12.43 -5.66
CA GLY A 71 -5.74 -13.36 -6.77
C GLY A 71 -4.73 -13.14 -7.89
N PRO A 72 -5.09 -13.48 -9.14
CA PRO A 72 -4.24 -13.23 -10.31
C PRO A 72 -3.82 -11.77 -10.39
N GLU A 73 -2.55 -11.52 -10.65
CA GLU A 73 -1.99 -10.17 -10.66
C GLU A 73 -2.73 -9.22 -11.61
N ALA A 74 -3.19 -9.73 -12.76
CA ALA A 74 -3.96 -8.94 -13.72
C ALA A 74 -5.31 -8.43 -13.16
N GLU A 75 -5.98 -9.23 -12.33
CA GLU A 75 -7.24 -8.82 -11.68
C GLU A 75 -6.97 -7.79 -10.59
N VAL A 76 -5.85 -7.96 -9.86
CA VAL A 76 -5.38 -6.99 -8.87
C VAL A 76 -5.06 -5.64 -9.53
N ASP A 77 -4.33 -5.65 -10.64
CA ASP A 77 -4.02 -4.45 -11.43
C ASP A 77 -5.28 -3.79 -11.97
N GLN A 78 -6.29 -4.57 -12.38
CA GLN A 78 -7.58 -4.03 -12.80
C GLN A 78 -8.29 -3.33 -11.64
N SER A 79 -8.24 -3.89 -10.44
CA SER A 79 -8.79 -3.26 -9.23
C SER A 79 -8.10 -1.93 -8.94
N ILE A 80 -6.77 -1.86 -9.04
CA ILE A 80 -6.00 -0.61 -8.89
C ILE A 80 -6.46 0.43 -9.92
N ARG A 81 -6.55 0.06 -11.21
CA ARG A 81 -6.99 0.99 -12.26
C ARG A 81 -8.39 1.52 -11.99
N LYS A 82 -9.29 0.68 -11.49
CA LYS A 82 -10.65 1.07 -11.13
C LYS A 82 -10.66 2.05 -9.95
N GLN A 83 -9.92 1.78 -8.87
CA GLN A 83 -9.81 2.71 -7.73
C GLN A 83 -9.27 4.07 -8.18
N ARG A 84 -8.21 4.07 -8.99
CA ARG A 84 -7.62 5.31 -9.53
C ARG A 84 -8.53 6.09 -10.47
N SER A 85 -9.49 5.43 -11.11
CA SER A 85 -10.51 6.12 -11.93
C SER A 85 -11.50 6.91 -11.08
N PHE A 86 -11.70 6.52 -9.82
CA PHE A 86 -12.51 7.24 -8.85
C PHE A 86 -11.70 8.29 -8.09
N ASP A 87 -10.45 7.96 -7.73
CA ASP A 87 -9.52 8.84 -7.02
C ASP A 87 -8.17 8.93 -7.76
N PRO A 88 -7.96 9.97 -8.59
CA PRO A 88 -6.69 10.16 -9.29
C PRO A 88 -5.54 10.54 -8.35
N ASP A 89 -5.84 11.02 -7.14
CA ASP A 89 -4.89 11.45 -6.11
C ASP A 89 -4.34 10.29 -5.26
N LEU A 90 -4.70 9.06 -5.61
CA LEU A 90 -4.27 7.84 -4.94
C LEU A 90 -2.81 7.47 -5.27
N TRP A 91 -2.04 7.19 -4.21
CA TRP A 91 -0.71 6.58 -4.33
C TRP A 91 -0.82 5.06 -4.48
N VAL A 92 0.03 4.49 -5.32
CA VAL A 92 0.20 3.04 -5.43
C VAL A 92 1.67 2.70 -5.30
N VAL A 93 1.99 1.95 -4.26
CA VAL A 93 3.30 1.34 -4.06
C VAL A 93 3.19 -0.12 -4.42
N GLU A 94 4.12 -0.62 -5.21
CA GLU A 94 4.18 -2.02 -5.61
C GLU A 94 5.43 -2.66 -5.03
N LEU A 95 5.27 -3.88 -4.52
CA LEU A 95 6.30 -4.69 -3.89
C LEU A 95 6.43 -5.99 -4.70
N GLU A 96 7.66 -6.47 -4.87
CA GLU A 96 7.93 -7.81 -5.36
C GLU A 96 8.47 -8.67 -4.22
N ALA A 97 7.62 -9.51 -3.63
CA ALA A 97 7.98 -10.31 -2.46
C ALA A 97 7.43 -11.73 -2.59
N ARG A 98 8.31 -12.70 -2.89
CA ARG A 98 7.94 -14.12 -3.06
C ARG A 98 7.18 -14.73 -1.90
N HIS A 99 7.44 -14.26 -0.67
CA HIS A 99 6.80 -14.73 0.55
C HIS A 99 5.66 -13.81 1.02
N GLY A 100 5.29 -12.80 0.24
CA GLY A 100 4.23 -11.84 0.58
C GLY A 100 4.56 -10.90 1.73
N ARG A 101 5.84 -10.74 2.11
CA ARG A 101 6.27 -9.88 3.21
C ARG A 101 6.14 -8.40 2.82
N THR A 102 5.33 -7.64 3.56
CA THR A 102 5.05 -6.22 3.28
C THR A 102 5.54 -5.25 4.35
N LEU A 103 5.77 -5.70 5.60
CA LEU A 103 6.12 -4.83 6.74
C LEU A 103 4.99 -3.86 7.17
N LEU A 104 3.80 -3.96 6.59
CA LEU A 104 2.68 -3.04 6.88
C LEU A 104 2.15 -3.17 8.32
N ASP A 105 2.46 -4.27 8.98
CA ASP A 105 2.15 -4.59 10.37
C ASP A 105 3.19 -4.03 11.37
N GLU A 106 4.30 -3.46 10.90
CA GLU A 106 5.35 -2.89 11.75
C GLU A 106 4.98 -1.50 12.30
N ASP A 107 5.54 -1.15 13.47
CA ASP A 107 5.31 0.14 14.13
C ASP A 107 5.67 1.33 13.24
N GLY A 108 4.79 2.31 13.16
CA GLY A 108 4.91 3.47 12.27
C GLY A 108 4.55 3.22 10.80
N LEU A 109 4.15 1.99 10.43
CA LEU A 109 3.51 1.69 9.14
C LEU A 109 2.06 1.21 9.32
N LYS A 110 1.77 0.54 10.44
CA LYS A 110 0.43 0.11 10.82
C LYS A 110 -0.48 1.26 11.28
N ASP A 111 0.12 2.30 11.88
CA ASP A 111 -0.56 3.46 12.49
C ASP A 111 -0.90 4.56 11.46
#